data_AF-A0AAD4HXR2-F1
#
_entry.id   AF-A0AAD4HXR2-F1
#
_cell.length_a   1.000
_cell.length_b   1.000
_cell.length_c   1.000
_cell.angle_alpha   90.00
_cell.angle_beta   90.00
_cell.angle_gamma   90.00
#
_symmetry.space_group_name_H-M   'P 1'
#
loop_
_entity.id
_entity.type
_entity.pdbx_description
1 polymer ?
#
loop_
_entity_poly.entity_id
_entity_poly.type
_entity_poly.pdbx_seq_one_letter_code
_entity_poly.pdbx_strand_id
1 'polypeptide(L)'
;MHIFSSVLLLSASVQCLAAAAATGNFTWDRNNFYLNGAKYQIIGGQIDPQRVPREYWAQRLQMAKSMGLNTIFSYLYWHEIESTRDSLTSVTETTVLRPGPYVCAERDWGGLPGWLSQISGLKIRSNNQPFLTASANYLSKVGTQLQKHLVTNGGPILLVQIENEYGYVGNDMNYKRALSQALSTAFPGVRQYTNDGASALASGYFPGALAVVDGSGPRNAIPARDKAITDASSLGPLMDGEVWITWFDAWGPKSGHAGTADASGDIDWMLSQGYHFSLYMFHGGTNFHFGNGAGGPNPTQPQVTSYDYGAVLDETGRAAPTYNNMRNAIAKHVSNIPAVPFNPPLQAISDFSLTPVAGWFDTLAGGTKSPLPKPMEALGQVFGYILYEHVATSSASGRLVPGSGGPRDRVIVYVNGVRQGVIDSIYKNPATVNVSLKSGDKLWLLVENLGRVNNGFSDQTKGISGAVTVGGQTLTDWTHHTFPLDEAPKLGQTATKAVASDNGPPVWYRGTFSNSKTGMAADTLLELPGGIKGVVFVNGHNLGRYWTIGPQQQLFVPGAWLRDSNEVLVLELEPRTASRTARGLAKRTWGNNPDPDCNGCS
;
A
#
# COMPACT_ATOMS: atom_id res chain seq x y z
N MET A 1 -43.72 -77.39 -36.03
CA MET A 1 -42.77 -77.80 -37.09
C MET A 1 -41.69 -76.73 -37.16
N HIS A 2 -40.43 -77.12 -36.90
CA HIS A 2 -39.15 -76.35 -36.96
C HIS A 2 -39.01 -75.17 -35.97
N ILE A 3 -38.21 -75.20 -34.89
CA ILE A 3 -36.76 -75.46 -34.68
C ILE A 3 -35.86 -74.57 -35.56
N PHE A 4 -35.22 -73.55 -34.96
CA PHE A 4 -33.77 -73.57 -34.67
C PHE A 4 -33.34 -72.48 -33.68
N SER A 5 -32.45 -72.90 -32.78
CA SER A 5 -31.71 -72.16 -31.75
C SER A 5 -30.82 -71.05 -32.30
N SER A 6 -30.47 -70.06 -31.47
CA SER A 6 -29.08 -69.81 -31.06
C SER A 6 -29.00 -68.71 -29.99
N VAL A 7 -28.38 -69.08 -28.87
CA VAL A 7 -27.92 -68.21 -27.78
C VAL A 7 -26.63 -67.52 -28.23
N LEU A 8 -26.51 -66.20 -28.01
CA LEU A 8 -25.20 -65.57 -27.85
C LEU A 8 -25.24 -64.45 -26.79
N LEU A 9 -24.29 -64.56 -25.88
CA LEU A 9 -24.04 -63.75 -24.68
C LEU A 9 -23.19 -62.50 -24.98
N LEU A 10 -23.31 -61.51 -24.10
CA LEU A 10 -22.36 -60.44 -23.74
C LEU A 10 -21.95 -59.41 -24.82
N SER A 11 -22.38 -58.17 -24.63
CA SER A 11 -21.56 -57.12 -23.98
C SER A 11 -22.23 -55.75 -24.13
N ALA A 12 -22.70 -55.21 -23.01
CA ALA A 12 -23.11 -53.81 -22.93
C ALA A 12 -21.85 -52.96 -22.73
N SER A 13 -21.28 -52.43 -23.81
CA SER A 13 -20.35 -51.31 -23.74
C SER A 13 -21.14 -50.00 -23.78
N VAL A 14 -21.61 -49.58 -22.60
CA VAL A 14 -21.93 -48.17 -22.36
C VAL A 14 -20.61 -47.42 -22.43
N GLN A 15 -20.26 -46.92 -23.61
CA GLN A 15 -19.26 -45.86 -23.74
C GLN A 15 -19.89 -44.57 -23.26
N CYS A 16 -19.93 -44.45 -21.93
CA CYS A 16 -19.93 -43.16 -21.26
C CYS A 16 -18.57 -42.54 -21.57
N LEU A 17 -18.46 -41.83 -22.70
CA LEU A 17 -17.45 -40.81 -22.85
C LEU A 17 -17.76 -39.79 -21.77
N ALA A 18 -17.10 -39.93 -20.63
CA ALA A 18 -16.91 -38.84 -19.71
C ALA A 18 -16.32 -37.71 -20.55
N ALA A 19 -17.14 -36.71 -20.88
CA ALA A 19 -16.63 -35.40 -21.23
C ALA A 19 -15.73 -35.03 -20.05
N ALA A 20 -14.41 -35.09 -20.25
CA ALA A 20 -13.48 -34.49 -19.32
C ALA A 20 -14.02 -33.08 -19.12
N ALA A 21 -14.44 -32.74 -17.90
CA ALA A 21 -14.88 -31.39 -17.59
C ALA A 21 -13.79 -30.46 -18.11
N ALA A 22 -14.11 -29.62 -19.08
CA ALA A 22 -13.13 -28.71 -19.65
C ALA A 22 -12.52 -27.92 -18.49
N THR A 23 -11.24 -28.15 -18.23
CA THR A 23 -10.45 -27.30 -17.35
C THR A 23 -10.60 -25.88 -17.88
N GLY A 24 -10.84 -24.90 -17.00
CA GLY A 24 -11.06 -23.53 -17.43
C GLY A 24 -9.90 -23.04 -18.30
N ASN A 25 -10.21 -22.33 -19.38
CA ASN A 25 -9.21 -21.89 -20.35
C ASN A 25 -9.37 -20.39 -20.64
N PHE A 26 -8.27 -19.64 -20.54
CA PHE A 26 -8.21 -18.24 -20.94
C PHE A 26 -7.16 -18.07 -22.05
N THR A 27 -7.61 -17.65 -23.22
CA THR A 27 -6.78 -17.51 -24.43
C THR A 27 -7.07 -16.21 -25.14
N TRP A 28 -6.31 -15.90 -26.18
CA TRP A 28 -6.58 -14.77 -27.06
C TRP A 28 -6.10 -15.02 -28.48
N ASP A 29 -6.74 -14.32 -29.41
CA ASP A 29 -6.20 -14.07 -30.75
C ASP A 29 -5.65 -12.63 -30.83
N ARG A 30 -5.47 -12.11 -32.03
CA ARG A 30 -4.95 -10.75 -32.22
C ARG A 30 -5.86 -9.65 -31.66
N ASN A 31 -7.16 -9.90 -31.59
CA ASN A 31 -8.19 -8.88 -31.37
C ASN A 31 -9.03 -9.12 -30.12
N ASN A 32 -9.19 -10.37 -29.67
CA ASN A 32 -10.14 -10.73 -28.61
C ASN A 32 -9.56 -11.72 -27.61
N PHE A 33 -9.93 -11.56 -26.34
CA PHE A 33 -9.80 -12.62 -25.35
C PHE A 33 -10.95 -13.62 -25.46
N TYR A 34 -10.69 -14.84 -25.02
CA TYR A 34 -11.66 -15.92 -24.92
C TYR A 34 -11.57 -16.58 -23.55
N LEU A 35 -12.69 -16.62 -22.83
CA LEU A 35 -12.86 -17.36 -21.59
C LEU A 35 -13.73 -18.58 -21.87
N ASN A 36 -13.17 -19.77 -21.69
CA ASN A 36 -13.82 -21.05 -21.98
C ASN A 36 -14.36 -21.13 -23.43
N GLY A 37 -13.61 -20.56 -24.37
CA GLY A 37 -13.97 -20.52 -25.80
C GLY A 37 -14.97 -19.42 -26.18
N ALA A 38 -15.58 -18.74 -25.22
CA ALA A 38 -16.47 -17.61 -25.48
C ALA A 38 -15.70 -16.29 -25.49
N LYS A 39 -16.02 -15.40 -26.43
CA LYS A 39 -15.44 -14.06 -26.51
C LYS A 39 -15.63 -13.31 -25.17
N TYR A 40 -14.56 -12.74 -24.65
CA TYR A 40 -14.54 -12.05 -23.37
C TYR A 40 -13.90 -10.67 -23.51
N GLN A 41 -14.61 -9.62 -23.11
CA GLN A 41 -14.04 -8.28 -23.05
C GLN A 41 -13.76 -7.93 -21.59
N ILE A 42 -12.48 -7.80 -21.24
CA ILE A 42 -12.09 -7.34 -19.89
C ILE A 42 -12.54 -5.89 -19.72
N ILE A 43 -13.44 -5.67 -18.75
CA ILE A 43 -13.89 -4.36 -18.28
C ILE A 43 -13.52 -4.32 -16.79
N GLY A 44 -12.31 -3.84 -16.54
CA GLY A 44 -11.60 -4.00 -15.28
C GLY A 44 -11.64 -2.80 -14.36
N GLY A 45 -11.43 -3.06 -13.07
CA GLY A 45 -11.10 -2.04 -12.08
C GLY A 45 -10.11 -2.57 -11.06
N GLN A 46 -9.13 -1.74 -10.70
CA GLN A 46 -8.16 -2.08 -9.67
C GLN A 46 -8.79 -1.94 -8.27
N ILE A 47 -8.69 -3.01 -7.48
CA ILE A 47 -8.95 -3.02 -6.04
C ILE A 47 -7.84 -3.86 -5.38
N ASP A 48 -7.16 -3.27 -4.41
CA ASP A 48 -6.15 -3.97 -3.62
C ASP A 48 -6.76 -4.33 -2.25
N PRO A 49 -7.09 -5.61 -1.98
CA PRO A 49 -7.77 -6.03 -0.77
C PRO A 49 -7.04 -5.61 0.52
N GLN A 50 -5.70 -5.56 0.48
CA GLN A 50 -4.85 -5.11 1.59
C GLN A 50 -5.11 -3.65 2.03
N ARG A 51 -5.77 -2.83 1.20
CA ARG A 51 -6.17 -1.45 1.53
C ARG A 51 -7.61 -1.32 2.03
N VAL A 52 -8.35 -2.43 2.10
CA VAL A 52 -9.77 -2.46 2.42
C VAL A 52 -10.00 -3.38 3.62
N PRO A 53 -10.74 -2.95 4.66
CA PRO A 53 -11.15 -3.86 5.73
C PRO A 53 -11.84 -5.09 5.15
N ARG A 54 -11.45 -6.28 5.62
CA ARG A 54 -11.91 -7.55 5.05
C ARG A 54 -13.43 -7.69 5.01
N GLU A 55 -14.09 -7.14 6.03
CA GLU A 55 -15.56 -7.10 6.16
C GLU A 55 -16.24 -6.33 5.03
N TYR A 56 -15.51 -5.48 4.33
CA TYR A 56 -16.01 -4.63 3.25
C TYR A 56 -15.69 -5.10 1.85
N TRP A 57 -14.85 -6.14 1.68
CA TRP A 57 -14.49 -6.66 0.35
C TRP A 57 -15.73 -6.98 -0.50
N ALA A 58 -16.69 -7.72 0.05
CA ALA A 58 -17.92 -8.07 -0.67
C ALA A 58 -18.70 -6.84 -1.17
N GLN A 59 -18.75 -5.77 -0.36
CA GLN A 59 -19.41 -4.54 -0.76
C GLN A 59 -18.64 -3.82 -1.87
N ARG A 60 -17.30 -3.75 -1.81
CA ARG A 60 -16.48 -3.12 -2.86
C ARG A 60 -16.65 -3.85 -4.20
N LEU A 61 -16.66 -5.18 -4.16
CA LEU A 61 -16.90 -6.03 -5.32
C LEU A 61 -18.33 -5.85 -5.88
N GLN A 62 -19.33 -5.72 -5.00
CA GLN A 62 -20.70 -5.40 -5.42
C GLN A 62 -20.79 -4.04 -6.12
N MET A 63 -20.07 -3.02 -5.63
CA MET A 63 -20.00 -1.72 -6.28
C MET A 63 -19.33 -1.80 -7.66
N ALA A 64 -18.26 -2.59 -7.81
CA ALA A 64 -17.60 -2.83 -9.09
C ALA A 64 -18.57 -3.47 -10.09
N LYS A 65 -19.24 -4.55 -9.69
CA LYS A 65 -20.23 -5.25 -10.51
C LYS A 65 -21.41 -4.36 -10.90
N SER A 66 -21.88 -3.52 -9.97
CA SER A 66 -22.99 -2.60 -10.20
C SER A 66 -22.62 -1.42 -11.10
N MET A 67 -21.33 -1.16 -11.30
CA MET A 67 -20.84 -0.20 -12.30
C MET A 67 -20.80 -0.82 -13.71
N GLY A 68 -20.79 -2.16 -13.79
CA GLY A 68 -20.65 -2.92 -15.03
C GLY A 68 -19.26 -3.53 -15.23
N LEU A 69 -18.39 -3.49 -14.21
CA LEU A 69 -17.11 -4.18 -14.25
C LEU A 69 -17.32 -5.70 -14.17
N ASN A 70 -16.49 -6.45 -14.89
CA ASN A 70 -16.54 -7.90 -14.93
C ASN A 70 -15.22 -8.57 -14.50
N THR A 71 -14.16 -7.79 -14.29
CA THR A 71 -12.83 -8.26 -13.90
C THR A 71 -12.25 -7.35 -12.81
N ILE A 72 -11.62 -7.94 -11.80
CA ILE A 72 -10.85 -7.20 -10.79
C ILE A 72 -9.36 -7.34 -11.11
N PHE A 73 -8.64 -6.22 -11.05
CA PHE A 73 -7.19 -6.22 -11.05
C PHE A 73 -6.71 -6.02 -9.62
N SER A 74 -5.70 -6.78 -9.20
CA SER A 74 -5.23 -6.73 -7.82
C SER A 74 -3.74 -6.98 -7.70
N TYR A 75 -3.05 -6.06 -7.02
CA TYR A 75 -1.68 -6.25 -6.58
C TYR A 75 -1.61 -7.06 -5.30
N LEU A 76 -0.56 -7.87 -5.18
CA LEU A 76 -0.18 -8.49 -3.93
C LEU A 76 1.04 -7.79 -3.34
N TYR A 77 0.89 -7.23 -2.14
CA TYR A 77 1.97 -6.58 -1.42
C TYR A 77 2.77 -7.66 -0.68
N TRP A 78 3.91 -8.09 -1.22
CA TRP A 78 4.71 -9.19 -0.67
C TRP A 78 4.89 -9.08 0.84
N HIS A 79 5.33 -7.93 1.35
CA HIS A 79 5.57 -7.74 2.78
C HIS A 79 4.34 -7.99 3.67
N GLU A 80 3.13 -7.75 3.17
CA GLU A 80 1.89 -8.02 3.92
C GLU A 80 1.43 -9.46 3.79
N ILE A 81 1.51 -10.04 2.60
CA ILE A 81 1.15 -11.44 2.37
C ILE A 81 2.06 -12.38 3.18
N GLU A 82 3.35 -12.09 3.27
CA GLU A 82 4.28 -12.90 4.06
C GLU A 82 4.08 -12.75 5.57
N SER A 83 3.59 -11.59 6.03
CA SER A 83 3.28 -11.33 7.44
C SER A 83 1.96 -11.97 7.93
N THR A 84 1.30 -12.77 7.08
CA THR A 84 -0.02 -13.40 7.29
C THR A 84 -1.16 -12.45 7.66
N ARG A 85 -1.00 -11.14 7.46
CA ARG A 85 -2.07 -10.14 7.67
C ARG A 85 -3.28 -10.43 6.80
N ASP A 86 -3.04 -10.88 5.57
CA ASP A 86 -4.09 -11.26 4.63
C ASP A 86 -3.93 -12.71 4.17
N SER A 87 -4.95 -13.51 4.46
CA SER A 87 -5.08 -14.85 3.88
C SER A 87 -5.72 -14.74 2.50
N LEU A 88 -5.01 -15.17 1.46
CA LEU A 88 -5.47 -15.13 0.06
C LEU A 88 -6.54 -16.21 -0.27
N THR A 89 -7.28 -16.70 0.74
CA THR A 89 -8.07 -17.93 0.63
C THR A 89 -9.39 -17.78 -0.13
N SER A 90 -9.83 -16.55 -0.43
CA SER A 90 -11.10 -16.28 -1.10
C SER A 90 -10.92 -15.29 -2.26
N VAL A 91 -10.94 -15.82 -3.49
CA VAL A 91 -11.07 -15.05 -4.73
C VAL A 91 -12.36 -15.53 -5.39
N THR A 92 -13.33 -14.64 -5.54
CA THR A 92 -14.68 -14.99 -6.04
C THR A 92 -15.00 -14.36 -7.39
N GLU A 93 -14.47 -13.16 -7.66
CA GLU A 93 -14.65 -12.47 -8.92
C GLU A 93 -13.54 -12.83 -9.90
N THR A 94 -13.85 -12.82 -11.20
CA THR A 94 -12.86 -12.95 -12.27
C THR A 94 -11.73 -11.94 -12.04
N THR A 95 -10.48 -12.41 -12.02
CA THR A 95 -9.35 -11.63 -11.53
C THR A 95 -8.16 -11.70 -12.50
N VAL A 96 -7.52 -10.55 -12.72
CA VAL A 96 -6.15 -10.46 -13.26
C VAL A 96 -5.22 -10.14 -12.10
N LEU A 97 -4.32 -11.08 -11.81
CA LEU A 97 -3.46 -11.00 -10.64
C LEU A 97 -2.14 -10.32 -10.99
N ARG A 98 -1.69 -9.42 -10.12
CA ARG A 98 -0.41 -8.72 -10.24
C ARG A 98 0.47 -9.06 -9.03
N PRO A 99 1.10 -10.24 -9.03
CA PRO A 99 1.68 -10.80 -7.81
C PRO A 99 3.01 -10.15 -7.40
N GLY A 100 3.61 -9.29 -8.24
CA GLY A 100 4.92 -8.69 -8.02
C GLY A 100 6.07 -9.52 -8.62
N PRO A 101 7.27 -9.55 -8.00
CA PRO A 101 7.54 -9.29 -6.58
C PRO A 101 7.54 -7.81 -6.18
N TYR A 102 7.75 -6.90 -7.12
CA TYR A 102 7.62 -5.45 -6.94
C TYR A 102 6.36 -4.96 -7.65
N VAL A 103 5.63 -4.03 -7.03
CA VAL A 103 4.33 -3.55 -7.52
C VAL A 103 4.21 -2.03 -7.65
N CYS A 104 5.21 -1.26 -7.19
CA CYS A 104 5.08 0.18 -6.99
C CYS A 104 3.87 0.54 -6.09
N ALA A 105 2.73 0.85 -6.69
CA ALA A 105 1.41 1.02 -6.08
C ALA A 105 1.38 1.97 -4.88
N GLU A 106 2.30 2.94 -4.81
CA GLU A 106 2.41 3.86 -3.67
C GLU A 106 2.51 3.15 -2.31
N ARG A 107 3.15 1.97 -2.31
CA ARG A 107 3.30 1.11 -1.13
C ARG A 107 4.73 1.16 -0.61
N ASP A 108 4.93 0.92 0.69
CA ASP A 108 6.28 0.85 1.27
C ASP A 108 7.18 -0.08 0.43
N TRP A 109 8.29 0.49 -0.05
CA TRP A 109 9.27 -0.15 -0.92
C TRP A 109 8.69 -0.84 -2.17
N GLY A 110 7.57 -0.33 -2.68
CA GLY A 110 6.88 -0.94 -3.81
C GLY A 110 6.37 -2.35 -3.53
N GLY A 111 5.98 -2.63 -2.28
CA GLY A 111 5.46 -3.92 -1.83
C GLY A 111 6.54 -4.89 -1.34
N LEU A 112 7.83 -4.59 -1.52
CA LEU A 112 8.94 -5.42 -1.09
C LEU A 112 9.12 -5.41 0.44
N PRO A 113 9.50 -6.54 1.07
CA PRO A 113 9.74 -6.55 2.50
C PRO A 113 11.09 -5.94 2.89
N GLY A 114 11.07 -5.13 3.96
CA GLY A 114 12.24 -4.40 4.46
C GLY A 114 13.45 -5.28 4.82
N TRP A 115 13.23 -6.55 5.19
CA TRP A 115 14.31 -7.48 5.50
C TRP A 115 15.22 -7.79 4.29
N LEU A 116 14.76 -7.57 3.06
CA LEU A 116 15.60 -7.72 1.85
C LEU A 116 16.83 -6.80 1.90
N SER A 117 16.73 -5.65 2.56
CA SER A 117 17.85 -4.70 2.70
C SER A 117 19.05 -5.29 3.46
N GLN A 118 18.83 -6.34 4.25
CA GLN A 118 19.86 -6.98 5.08
C GLN A 118 20.60 -8.09 4.34
N ILE A 119 20.18 -8.45 3.12
CA ILE A 119 20.84 -9.49 2.35
C ILE A 119 22.06 -8.90 1.62
N SER A 120 23.24 -9.40 2.00
CA SER A 120 24.50 -8.99 1.37
C SER A 120 24.49 -9.21 -0.14
N GLY A 121 24.91 -8.19 -0.90
CA GLY A 121 24.98 -8.24 -2.36
C GLY A 121 23.62 -8.28 -3.07
N LEU A 122 22.51 -8.11 -2.36
CA LEU A 122 21.18 -8.07 -2.96
C LEU A 122 21.02 -6.82 -3.83
N LYS A 123 20.49 -7.03 -5.03
CA LYS A 123 20.08 -5.97 -5.96
C LYS A 123 18.65 -6.25 -6.40
N ILE A 124 17.70 -5.48 -5.89
CA ILE A 124 16.29 -5.61 -6.29
C ILE A 124 16.12 -5.37 -7.78
N ARG A 125 15.04 -5.92 -8.35
CA ARG A 125 14.62 -5.71 -9.74
C ARG A 125 15.74 -5.96 -10.78
N SER A 126 16.59 -6.96 -10.52
CA SER A 126 17.73 -7.30 -11.38
C SER A 126 17.98 -8.80 -11.41
N ASN A 127 18.77 -9.28 -12.38
CA ASN A 127 19.22 -10.67 -12.45
C ASN A 127 20.27 -10.98 -11.37
N ASN A 128 19.86 -10.88 -10.11
CA ASN A 128 20.66 -11.06 -8.92
C ASN A 128 20.14 -12.27 -8.16
N GLN A 129 20.99 -13.29 -7.98
CA GLN A 129 20.57 -14.57 -7.43
C GLN A 129 19.87 -14.46 -6.06
N PRO A 130 20.39 -13.67 -5.08
CA PRO A 130 19.68 -13.47 -3.81
C PRO A 130 18.25 -12.94 -3.99
N PHE A 131 18.06 -11.92 -4.84
CA PHE A 131 16.74 -11.34 -5.09
C PHE A 131 15.80 -12.31 -5.83
N LEU A 132 16.31 -13.02 -6.84
CA LEU A 132 15.54 -14.01 -7.60
C LEU A 132 15.10 -15.18 -6.73
N THR A 133 15.99 -15.71 -5.88
CA THR A 133 15.65 -16.77 -4.92
C THR A 133 14.55 -16.31 -3.96
N ALA A 134 14.68 -15.12 -3.37
CA ALA A 134 13.67 -14.58 -2.45
C ALA A 134 12.32 -14.38 -3.15
N SER A 135 12.33 -13.82 -4.37
CA SER A 135 11.13 -13.59 -5.18
C SER A 135 10.44 -14.91 -5.54
N ALA A 136 11.19 -15.92 -5.98
CA ALA A 136 10.64 -17.23 -6.34
C ALA A 136 10.02 -17.94 -5.14
N ASN A 137 10.64 -17.84 -3.96
CA ASN A 137 10.10 -18.41 -2.72
C ASN A 137 8.77 -17.75 -2.34
N TYR A 138 8.68 -16.42 -2.44
CA TYR A 138 7.44 -15.68 -2.21
C TYR A 138 6.34 -16.09 -3.21
N LEU A 139 6.63 -16.05 -4.50
CA LEU A 139 5.68 -16.41 -5.55
C LEU A 139 5.18 -17.85 -5.40
N SER A 140 6.06 -18.79 -5.02
CA SER A 140 5.69 -20.18 -4.76
C SER A 140 4.69 -20.31 -3.59
N LYS A 141 4.88 -19.57 -2.50
CA LYS A 141 3.93 -19.53 -1.37
C LYS A 141 2.57 -18.95 -1.80
N VAL A 142 2.57 -17.88 -2.59
CA VAL A 142 1.34 -17.28 -3.15
C VAL A 142 0.62 -18.28 -4.06
N GLY A 143 1.35 -18.88 -5.01
CA GLY A 143 0.83 -19.88 -5.94
C GLY A 143 0.19 -21.06 -5.22
N THR A 144 0.80 -21.53 -4.14
CA THR A 144 0.24 -22.58 -3.28
C THR A 144 -1.11 -22.18 -2.68
N GLN A 145 -1.23 -20.96 -2.14
CA GLN A 145 -2.49 -20.47 -1.57
C GLN A 145 -3.59 -20.28 -2.61
N LEU A 146 -3.22 -19.89 -3.84
CA LEU A 146 -4.14 -19.55 -4.91
C LEU A 146 -4.40 -20.70 -5.89
N GLN A 147 -3.84 -21.89 -5.68
CA GLN A 147 -3.87 -23.00 -6.64
C GLN A 147 -5.30 -23.37 -7.10
N LYS A 148 -6.27 -23.44 -6.17
CA LYS A 148 -7.67 -23.74 -6.52
C LYS A 148 -8.40 -22.62 -7.26
N HIS A 149 -7.83 -21.41 -7.26
CA HIS A 149 -8.42 -20.21 -7.86
C HIS A 149 -7.90 -19.94 -9.27
N LEU A 150 -6.95 -20.74 -9.77
CA LEU A 150 -6.43 -20.58 -11.13
C LEU A 150 -7.46 -21.00 -12.17
N VAL A 151 -7.56 -20.27 -13.28
CA VAL A 151 -8.45 -20.64 -14.39
C VAL A 151 -8.18 -22.05 -14.90
N THR A 152 -6.91 -22.48 -14.89
CA THR A 152 -6.51 -23.85 -15.27
C THR A 152 -7.08 -24.94 -14.37
N ASN A 153 -7.51 -24.57 -13.15
CA ASN A 153 -8.20 -25.43 -12.19
C ASN A 153 -9.69 -25.08 -12.05
N GLY A 154 -10.26 -24.30 -12.99
CA GLY A 154 -11.65 -23.88 -12.99
C GLY A 154 -11.95 -22.65 -12.11
N GLY A 155 -10.94 -22.01 -11.56
CA GLY A 155 -11.07 -20.81 -10.72
C GLY A 155 -11.08 -19.48 -11.50
N PRO A 156 -11.21 -18.35 -10.80
CA PRO A 156 -11.43 -17.05 -11.45
C PRO A 156 -10.16 -16.29 -11.90
N ILE A 157 -8.95 -16.74 -11.57
CA ILE A 157 -7.69 -16.03 -11.92
C ILE A 157 -7.29 -16.33 -13.36
N LEU A 158 -7.41 -15.33 -14.24
CA LEU A 158 -7.25 -15.47 -15.69
C LEU A 158 -5.83 -15.24 -16.19
N LEU A 159 -5.15 -14.24 -15.63
CA LEU A 159 -3.82 -13.79 -16.04
C LEU A 159 -2.97 -13.51 -14.80
N VAL A 160 -1.66 -13.65 -14.96
CA VAL A 160 -0.67 -13.17 -13.98
C VAL A 160 0.33 -12.20 -14.64
N GLN A 161 0.60 -11.08 -13.98
CA GLN A 161 1.55 -10.09 -14.46
C GLN A 161 2.99 -10.50 -14.17
N ILE A 162 3.90 -10.28 -15.13
CA ILE A 162 5.34 -10.36 -14.94
C ILE A 162 5.85 -8.97 -14.57
N GLU A 163 6.40 -8.84 -13.35
CA GLU A 163 6.97 -7.57 -12.88
C GLU A 163 5.92 -6.44 -12.90
N ASN A 164 6.35 -5.18 -12.84
CA ASN A 164 5.50 -4.01 -12.98
C ASN A 164 6.28 -2.84 -13.57
N GLU A 165 5.90 -2.40 -14.78
CA GLU A 165 6.51 -1.27 -15.48
C GLU A 165 8.04 -1.31 -15.52
N TYR A 166 8.60 -2.50 -15.80
CA TYR A 166 10.04 -2.71 -15.77
C TYR A 166 10.79 -1.85 -16.77
N GLY A 167 10.15 -1.43 -17.86
CA GLY A 167 10.74 -0.61 -18.91
C GLY A 167 11.22 0.77 -18.42
N TYR A 168 10.71 1.27 -17.29
CA TYR A 168 11.23 2.48 -16.64
C TYR A 168 12.50 2.24 -15.82
N VAL A 169 12.83 0.98 -15.53
CA VAL A 169 14.04 0.59 -14.79
C VAL A 169 15.12 0.07 -15.73
N GLY A 170 14.75 -0.76 -16.70
CA GLY A 170 15.70 -1.33 -17.64
C GLY A 170 15.06 -2.33 -18.60
N ASN A 171 15.92 -3.16 -19.20
CA ASN A 171 15.53 -4.14 -20.23
C ASN A 171 16.22 -5.51 -20.04
N ASP A 172 16.63 -5.85 -18.80
CA ASP A 172 17.29 -7.13 -18.48
C ASP A 172 16.36 -8.33 -18.76
N MET A 173 16.60 -8.97 -19.90
CA MET A 173 15.85 -10.14 -20.35
C MET A 173 16.12 -11.39 -19.52
N ASN A 174 17.27 -11.50 -18.86
CA ASN A 174 17.57 -12.65 -18.00
C ASN A 174 16.78 -12.56 -16.69
N TYR A 175 16.68 -11.35 -16.13
CA TYR A 175 15.82 -11.08 -14.99
C TYR A 175 14.34 -11.40 -15.29
N LYS A 176 13.80 -10.84 -16.38
CA LYS A 176 12.41 -11.08 -16.79
C LYS A 176 12.15 -12.55 -17.07
N ARG A 177 13.08 -13.26 -17.72
CA ARG A 177 12.99 -14.71 -17.94
C ARG A 177 12.92 -15.49 -16.62
N ALA A 178 13.77 -15.17 -15.65
CA ALA A 178 13.77 -15.83 -14.35
C ALA A 178 12.47 -15.60 -13.59
N LEU A 179 11.91 -14.39 -13.61
CA LEU A 179 10.59 -14.11 -13.03
C LEU A 179 9.46 -14.84 -13.77
N SER A 180 9.47 -14.82 -15.11
CA SER A 180 8.48 -15.55 -15.90
C SER A 180 8.48 -17.05 -15.56
N GLN A 181 9.66 -17.66 -15.40
CA GLN A 181 9.79 -19.06 -14.98
C GLN A 181 9.28 -19.30 -13.55
N ALA A 182 9.59 -18.40 -12.61
CA ALA A 182 9.06 -18.48 -11.25
C ALA A 182 7.53 -18.40 -11.23
N LEU A 183 6.95 -17.49 -12.04
CA LEU A 183 5.50 -17.37 -12.21
C LEU A 183 4.89 -18.60 -12.88
N SER A 184 5.52 -19.17 -13.91
CA SER A 184 5.04 -20.42 -14.53
C SER A 184 5.03 -21.58 -13.55
N THR A 185 5.99 -21.60 -12.61
CA THR A 185 6.05 -22.61 -11.54
C THR A 185 4.97 -22.39 -10.49
N ALA A 186 4.76 -21.13 -10.07
CA ALA A 186 3.76 -20.77 -9.06
C ALA A 186 2.32 -20.82 -9.57
N PHE A 187 2.10 -20.55 -10.86
CA PHE A 187 0.78 -20.45 -11.50
C PHE A 187 0.71 -21.32 -12.77
N PRO A 188 0.76 -22.66 -12.65
CA PRO A 188 0.90 -23.56 -13.79
C PRO A 188 -0.21 -23.38 -14.84
N GLY A 189 0.20 -23.14 -16.08
CA GLY A 189 -0.68 -22.99 -17.24
C GLY A 189 -1.43 -21.66 -17.32
N VAL A 190 -1.34 -20.78 -16.31
CA VAL A 190 -1.93 -19.45 -16.37
C VAL A 190 -1.08 -18.57 -17.28
N ARG A 191 -1.73 -17.87 -18.22
CA ARG A 191 -1.03 -17.03 -19.18
C ARG A 191 -0.52 -15.74 -18.53
N GLN A 192 0.58 -15.23 -19.08
CA GLN A 192 1.32 -14.11 -18.51
C GLN A 192 1.18 -12.85 -19.38
N TYR A 193 1.30 -11.68 -18.74
CA TYR A 193 1.36 -10.39 -19.42
C TYR A 193 2.36 -9.44 -18.74
N THR A 194 2.80 -8.41 -19.44
CA THR A 194 3.58 -7.27 -18.91
C THR A 194 2.81 -5.98 -19.15
N ASN A 195 3.01 -4.98 -18.31
CA ASN A 195 2.49 -3.63 -18.48
C ASN A 195 3.63 -2.60 -18.44
N ASP A 196 3.56 -1.59 -19.30
CA ASP A 196 4.46 -0.45 -19.26
C ASP A 196 3.79 0.77 -19.89
N GLY A 197 4.18 1.97 -19.46
CA GLY A 197 3.78 3.19 -20.16
C GLY A 197 4.32 3.25 -21.59
N ALA A 198 3.65 4.03 -22.45
CA ALA A 198 3.91 4.06 -23.88
C ALA A 198 5.39 4.26 -24.29
N SER A 199 6.15 5.04 -23.52
CA SER A 199 7.57 5.29 -23.75
C SER A 199 8.51 4.16 -23.31
N ALA A 200 8.03 3.23 -22.48
CA ALA A 200 8.82 2.18 -21.83
C ALA A 200 8.54 0.77 -22.38
N LEU A 201 7.47 0.59 -23.17
CA LEU A 201 7.02 -0.69 -23.71
C LEU A 201 8.12 -1.55 -24.35
N ALA A 202 8.94 -0.94 -25.22
CA ALA A 202 10.00 -1.67 -25.95
C ALA A 202 11.05 -2.27 -25.01
N SER A 203 11.29 -1.65 -23.86
CA SER A 203 12.22 -2.13 -22.83
C SER A 203 11.57 -3.13 -21.88
N GLY A 204 10.30 -2.93 -21.55
CA GLY A 204 9.60 -3.67 -20.51
C GLY A 204 9.02 -5.01 -20.95
N TYR A 205 8.58 -5.16 -22.21
CA TYR A 205 7.90 -6.39 -22.67
C TYR A 205 8.75 -7.67 -22.59
N PHE A 206 8.09 -8.82 -22.51
CA PHE A 206 8.74 -10.13 -22.54
C PHE A 206 8.14 -11.02 -23.65
N PRO A 207 8.95 -11.54 -24.59
CA PRO A 207 8.51 -12.50 -25.61
C PRO A 207 7.73 -13.68 -25.00
N GLY A 208 6.56 -13.99 -25.57
CA GLY A 208 5.66 -15.03 -25.08
C GLY A 208 4.65 -14.58 -24.01
N ALA A 209 4.75 -13.34 -23.51
CA ALA A 209 3.75 -12.71 -22.64
C ALA A 209 3.07 -11.55 -23.38
N LEU A 210 1.77 -11.36 -23.14
CA LEU A 210 1.02 -10.25 -23.73
C LEU A 210 1.59 -8.90 -23.26
N ALA A 211 1.94 -8.01 -24.20
CA ALA A 211 2.33 -6.64 -23.86
C ALA A 211 1.10 -5.74 -23.78
N VAL A 212 0.92 -5.10 -22.63
CA VAL A 212 -0.17 -4.19 -22.25
C VAL A 212 0.41 -2.80 -21.99
N VAL A 213 -0.35 -1.75 -22.31
CA VAL A 213 0.06 -0.35 -22.03
C VAL A 213 -0.58 0.12 -20.74
N ASP A 214 0.07 1.05 -20.05
CA ASP A 214 -0.53 1.75 -18.91
C ASP A 214 -0.41 3.27 -19.08
N GLY A 215 -1.32 4.02 -18.46
CA GLY A 215 -1.15 5.43 -18.21
C GLY A 215 -2.38 6.31 -18.38
N SER A 216 -2.16 7.62 -18.36
CA SER A 216 -3.19 8.60 -18.71
C SER A 216 -3.34 8.72 -20.22
N GLY A 217 -4.58 8.88 -20.71
CA GLY A 217 -4.85 9.17 -22.12
C GLY A 217 -4.79 7.93 -23.02
N PRO A 218 -5.71 6.97 -22.85
CA PRO A 218 -5.69 5.67 -23.54
C PRO A 218 -5.76 5.80 -25.08
N ARG A 219 -6.29 6.91 -25.60
CA ARG A 219 -6.34 7.25 -27.04
C ARG A 219 -4.97 7.29 -27.70
N ASN A 220 -3.93 7.67 -26.95
CA ASN A 220 -2.56 7.70 -27.45
C ASN A 220 -1.78 6.47 -26.99
N ALA A 221 -2.00 6.03 -25.75
CA ALA A 221 -1.25 4.91 -25.16
C ALA A 221 -1.56 3.58 -25.87
N ILE A 222 -2.83 3.22 -26.05
CA ILE A 222 -3.21 1.91 -26.62
C ILE A 222 -2.64 1.74 -28.04
N PRO A 223 -2.79 2.69 -28.97
CA PRO A 223 -2.22 2.55 -30.31
C PRO A 223 -0.68 2.54 -30.34
N ALA A 224 0.01 2.96 -29.26
CA ALA A 224 1.46 2.92 -29.19
C ALA A 224 2.00 1.49 -29.03
N ARG A 225 1.22 0.55 -28.47
CA ARG A 225 1.63 -0.84 -28.25
C ARG A 225 2.12 -1.51 -29.52
N ASP A 226 1.30 -1.49 -30.56
CA ASP A 226 1.61 -2.15 -31.84
C ASP A 226 2.72 -1.44 -32.63
N LYS A 227 3.03 -0.19 -32.28
CA LYS A 227 4.17 0.54 -32.86
C LYS A 227 5.49 0.17 -32.17
N ALA A 228 5.45 -0.07 -30.86
CA ALA A 228 6.62 -0.37 -30.06
C ALA A 228 7.00 -1.86 -30.06
N ILE A 229 6.01 -2.77 -30.20
CA ILE A 229 6.21 -4.21 -30.07
C ILE A 229 6.10 -4.90 -31.43
N THR A 230 7.20 -5.51 -31.87
CA THR A 230 7.27 -6.24 -33.16
C THR A 230 7.24 -7.76 -33.00
N ASP A 231 7.41 -8.27 -31.77
CA ASP A 231 7.35 -9.71 -31.48
C ASP A 231 5.90 -10.19 -31.46
N ALA A 232 5.53 -11.01 -32.45
CA ALA A 232 4.17 -11.55 -32.58
C ALA A 232 3.69 -12.36 -31.37
N SER A 233 4.61 -12.95 -30.59
CA SER A 233 4.25 -13.71 -29.39
C SER A 233 3.81 -12.84 -28.22
N SER A 234 4.11 -11.54 -28.25
CA SER A 234 3.68 -10.55 -27.27
C SER A 234 2.50 -9.70 -27.73
N LEU A 235 2.03 -9.93 -28.96
CA LEU A 235 0.86 -9.29 -29.51
C LEU A 235 -0.42 -10.04 -29.12
N GLY A 236 -1.52 -9.31 -29.12
CA GLY A 236 -2.84 -9.82 -28.75
C GLY A 236 -3.85 -8.67 -28.67
N PRO A 237 -4.97 -8.86 -27.97
CA PRO A 237 -5.99 -7.82 -27.83
C PRO A 237 -5.38 -6.56 -27.22
N LEU A 238 -5.89 -5.41 -27.64
CA LEU A 238 -5.41 -4.11 -27.17
C LEU A 238 -6.04 -3.78 -25.83
N MET A 239 -5.19 -3.49 -24.86
CA MET A 239 -5.57 -3.30 -23.46
C MET A 239 -4.79 -2.15 -22.84
N ASP A 240 -5.47 -1.35 -22.03
CA ASP A 240 -4.86 -0.47 -21.04
C ASP A 240 -4.92 -1.13 -19.64
N GLY A 241 -3.77 -1.51 -19.08
CA GLY A 241 -3.69 -2.20 -17.80
C GLY A 241 -3.94 -1.29 -16.62
N GLU A 242 -3.71 0.01 -16.76
CA GLU A 242 -3.91 1.02 -15.72
C GLU A 242 -4.31 2.34 -16.35
N VAL A 243 -5.62 2.54 -16.47
CA VAL A 243 -6.16 3.84 -16.85
C VAL A 243 -6.11 4.74 -15.62
N TRP A 244 -5.03 5.52 -15.50
CA TRP A 244 -4.86 6.51 -14.44
C TRP A 244 -5.86 7.66 -14.64
N ILE A 245 -6.91 7.67 -13.84
CA ILE A 245 -7.97 8.70 -13.94
C ILE A 245 -7.61 9.98 -13.18
N THR A 246 -6.82 9.87 -12.11
CA THR A 246 -6.48 10.94 -11.15
C THR A 246 -5.10 10.65 -10.56
N TRP A 247 -4.85 10.89 -9.26
CA TRP A 247 -3.54 10.70 -8.63
C TRP A 247 -3.63 10.51 -7.12
N PHE A 248 -2.53 10.11 -6.49
CA PHE A 248 -2.39 10.00 -5.03
C PHE A 248 -1.84 11.30 -4.41
N ASP A 249 -2.01 11.47 -3.10
CA ASP A 249 -1.51 12.63 -2.36
C ASP A 249 -0.25 12.32 -1.54
N ALA A 250 0.56 13.34 -1.29
CA ALA A 250 1.71 13.29 -0.38
C ALA A 250 1.59 14.33 0.74
N TRP A 251 2.14 14.03 1.91
CA TRP A 251 2.20 15.00 3.00
C TRP A 251 3.05 16.20 2.61
N GLY A 252 2.57 17.41 2.87
CA GLY A 252 3.32 18.64 2.64
C GLY A 252 2.45 19.89 2.76
N PRO A 253 2.96 21.00 3.32
CA PRO A 253 2.19 22.24 3.49
C PRO A 253 1.76 22.89 2.15
N LYS A 254 2.38 22.46 1.04
CA LYS A 254 2.10 22.91 -0.34
C LYS A 254 1.56 21.79 -1.23
N SER A 255 1.39 20.59 -0.71
CA SER A 255 0.88 19.46 -1.47
C SER A 255 -0.61 19.65 -1.75
N GLY A 256 -1.00 19.48 -3.02
CA GLY A 256 -2.41 19.49 -3.40
C GLY A 256 -3.12 18.18 -3.05
N HIS A 257 -4.45 18.23 -3.01
CA HIS A 257 -5.30 17.04 -3.03
C HIS A 257 -5.78 16.77 -4.45
N ALA A 258 -5.59 15.56 -4.95
CA ALA A 258 -6.15 15.13 -6.21
C ALA A 258 -7.68 15.00 -6.10
N GLY A 259 -8.41 15.91 -6.74
CA GLY A 259 -9.87 15.82 -6.84
C GLY A 259 -10.33 14.65 -7.71
N THR A 260 -11.64 14.52 -7.92
CA THR A 260 -12.22 13.49 -8.78
C THR A 260 -12.14 13.86 -10.25
N ALA A 261 -11.80 12.91 -11.12
CA ALA A 261 -11.88 13.07 -12.58
C ALA A 261 -12.92 12.15 -13.21
N ASP A 262 -13.43 12.56 -14.38
CA ASP A 262 -14.40 11.81 -15.17
C ASP A 262 -13.74 11.24 -16.44
N ALA A 263 -13.58 9.92 -16.48
CA ALA A 263 -13.02 9.17 -17.61
C ALA A 263 -14.11 8.53 -18.48
N SER A 264 -15.39 8.87 -18.31
CA SER A 264 -16.51 8.27 -19.05
C SER A 264 -16.35 8.34 -20.57
N GLY A 265 -15.81 9.44 -21.10
CA GLY A 265 -15.55 9.60 -22.53
C GLY A 265 -14.44 8.68 -23.08
N ASP A 266 -13.44 8.37 -22.26
CA ASP A 266 -12.38 7.43 -22.64
C ASP A 266 -12.85 5.97 -22.49
N ILE A 267 -13.64 5.67 -21.45
CA ILE A 267 -14.30 4.37 -21.28
C ILE A 267 -15.20 4.05 -22.48
N ASP A 268 -16.09 4.97 -22.86
CA ASP A 268 -17.00 4.81 -24.00
C ASP A 268 -16.23 4.55 -25.30
N TRP A 269 -15.15 5.30 -25.52
CA TRP A 269 -14.28 5.11 -26.67
C TRP A 269 -13.60 3.73 -26.67
N MET A 270 -12.94 3.34 -25.58
CA MET A 270 -12.27 2.03 -25.49
C MET A 270 -13.25 0.88 -25.77
N LEU A 271 -14.44 0.92 -25.15
CA LEU A 271 -15.45 -0.12 -25.35
C LEU A 271 -15.98 -0.15 -26.79
N SER A 272 -16.19 1.01 -27.42
CA SER A 272 -16.63 1.09 -28.82
C SER A 272 -15.64 0.48 -29.83
N GLN A 273 -14.35 0.47 -29.49
CA GLN A 273 -13.29 -0.14 -30.30
C GLN A 273 -13.08 -1.63 -30.00
N GLY A 274 -13.79 -2.18 -29.00
CA GLY A 274 -13.56 -3.53 -28.51
C GLY A 274 -12.29 -3.68 -27.66
N TYR A 275 -11.73 -2.57 -27.16
CA TYR A 275 -10.54 -2.58 -26.31
C TYR A 275 -10.89 -2.98 -24.87
N HIS A 276 -9.84 -3.32 -24.14
CA HIS A 276 -9.88 -3.78 -22.76
C HIS A 276 -9.25 -2.73 -21.84
N PHE A 277 -9.70 -2.64 -20.60
CA PHE A 277 -9.08 -1.73 -19.65
C PHE A 277 -9.15 -2.22 -18.21
N SER A 278 -8.34 -1.62 -17.34
CA SER A 278 -8.58 -1.56 -15.90
C SER A 278 -8.51 -0.13 -15.39
N LEU A 279 -9.54 0.32 -14.67
CA LEU A 279 -9.53 1.63 -14.02
C LEU A 279 -8.57 1.61 -12.83
N TYR A 280 -7.55 2.47 -12.87
CA TYR A 280 -6.61 2.67 -11.77
C TYR A 280 -6.82 4.08 -11.17
N MET A 281 -7.43 4.22 -10.00
CA MET A 281 -8.06 3.21 -9.16
C MET A 281 -9.57 3.17 -9.35
N PHE A 282 -10.17 1.97 -9.40
CA PHE A 282 -11.62 1.85 -9.18
C PHE A 282 -11.94 2.13 -7.70
N HIS A 283 -11.21 1.50 -6.79
CA HIS A 283 -11.24 1.83 -5.37
C HIS A 283 -9.84 1.73 -4.77
N GLY A 284 -9.31 2.86 -4.31
CA GLY A 284 -7.98 2.90 -3.72
C GLY A 284 -7.95 2.47 -2.24
N GLY A 285 -8.87 2.96 -1.41
CA GLY A 285 -8.98 2.58 0.00
C GLY A 285 -7.99 3.35 0.90
N THR A 286 -7.37 2.67 1.88
CA THR A 286 -6.53 3.31 2.89
C THR A 286 -5.18 2.60 3.06
N ASN A 287 -4.10 3.37 3.17
CA ASN A 287 -2.79 2.90 3.61
C ASN A 287 -2.76 2.76 5.15
N PHE A 288 -3.51 1.79 5.70
CA PHE A 288 -3.52 1.50 7.13
C PHE A 288 -2.11 1.14 7.66
N HIS A 289 -1.94 1.16 8.98
CA HIS A 289 -0.67 0.86 9.64
C HIS A 289 0.45 1.81 9.15
N PHE A 290 1.58 1.25 8.75
CA PHE A 290 2.70 1.98 8.13
C PHE A 290 2.88 1.59 6.67
N GLY A 291 1.80 1.20 5.99
CA GLY A 291 1.86 0.66 4.63
C GLY A 291 2.10 1.69 3.53
N ASN A 292 2.04 2.98 3.83
CA ASN A 292 2.29 4.04 2.84
C ASN A 292 3.72 3.94 2.29
N GLY A 293 3.90 4.23 1.00
CA GLY A 293 5.22 4.48 0.45
C GLY A 293 5.59 5.97 0.45
N ALA A 294 6.60 6.30 -0.35
CA ALA A 294 6.99 7.68 -0.64
C ALA A 294 7.42 7.84 -2.11
N GLY A 295 7.20 9.01 -2.68
CA GLY A 295 7.87 9.45 -3.91
C GLY A 295 9.12 10.29 -3.60
N GLY A 296 9.86 10.67 -4.65
CA GLY A 296 10.96 11.65 -4.61
C GLY A 296 12.06 11.31 -3.60
N PRO A 297 13.22 10.76 -3.96
CA PRO A 297 14.22 10.37 -2.96
C PRO A 297 14.87 11.54 -2.21
N ASN A 298 14.80 12.77 -2.75
CA ASN A 298 15.33 13.98 -2.11
C ASN A 298 14.76 15.27 -2.75
N PRO A 299 13.86 16.03 -2.09
CA PRO A 299 13.25 15.71 -0.80
C PRO A 299 12.24 14.56 -0.89
N THR A 300 12.10 13.81 0.21
CA THR A 300 11.14 12.72 0.39
C THR A 300 9.70 13.24 0.29
N GLN A 301 8.85 12.54 -0.45
CA GLN A 301 7.42 12.85 -0.58
C GLN A 301 6.59 11.67 -0.04
N PRO A 302 6.43 11.55 1.29
CA PRO A 302 5.69 10.45 1.87
C PRO A 302 4.21 10.55 1.52
N GLN A 303 3.65 9.46 1.00
CA GLN A 303 2.24 9.40 0.64
C GLN A 303 1.35 9.47 1.89
N VAL A 304 0.18 10.07 1.74
CA VAL A 304 -0.76 10.19 2.86
C VAL A 304 -1.38 8.84 3.21
N THR A 305 -2.03 8.77 4.38
CA THR A 305 -2.69 7.55 4.83
C THR A 305 -3.93 7.23 3.98
N SER A 306 -4.69 8.24 3.58
CA SER A 306 -5.77 8.06 2.61
C SER A 306 -5.19 7.63 1.27
N TYR A 307 -5.78 6.61 0.67
CA TYR A 307 -5.54 6.26 -0.73
C TYR A 307 -6.84 6.42 -1.51
N ASP A 308 -7.61 7.48 -1.20
CA ASP A 308 -8.82 7.87 -1.93
C ASP A 308 -8.57 7.95 -3.44
N TYR A 309 -7.39 8.47 -3.81
CA TYR A 309 -6.89 8.62 -5.17
C TYR A 309 -7.76 9.54 -6.04
N GLY A 310 -8.89 10.09 -5.59
CA GLY A 310 -9.91 10.65 -6.48
C GLY A 310 -10.61 9.58 -7.32
N ALA A 311 -10.61 8.34 -6.82
CA ALA A 311 -11.10 7.15 -7.50
C ALA A 311 -12.62 7.15 -7.73
N VAL A 312 -13.10 6.12 -8.44
CA VAL A 312 -14.54 5.93 -8.72
C VAL A 312 -15.34 5.68 -7.44
N LEU A 313 -14.76 4.95 -6.49
CA LEU A 313 -15.19 4.92 -5.10
C LEU A 313 -14.21 5.71 -4.24
N ASP A 314 -14.74 6.56 -3.37
CA ASP A 314 -13.93 7.26 -2.37
C ASP A 314 -13.24 6.27 -1.41
N GLU A 315 -12.34 6.77 -0.56
CA GLU A 315 -11.62 5.98 0.46
C GLU A 315 -12.56 5.08 1.28
N THR A 316 -13.79 5.53 1.53
CA THR A 316 -14.77 4.84 2.38
C THR A 316 -15.61 3.79 1.62
N GLY A 317 -15.41 3.66 0.30
CA GLY A 317 -16.14 2.74 -0.57
C GLY A 317 -17.50 3.26 -1.04
N ARG A 318 -17.76 4.57 -0.88
CA ARG A 318 -18.96 5.22 -1.39
C ARG A 318 -18.70 5.73 -2.81
N ALA A 319 -19.76 5.77 -3.62
CA ALA A 319 -19.65 6.24 -5.00
C ALA A 319 -19.22 7.72 -5.02
N ALA A 320 -18.15 8.01 -5.74
CA ALA A 320 -17.76 9.38 -6.05
C ALA A 320 -18.78 10.03 -7.00
N PRO A 321 -18.82 11.38 -7.12
CA PRO A 321 -19.74 12.07 -8.04
C PRO A 321 -19.67 11.58 -9.50
N THR A 322 -18.52 11.07 -9.94
CA THR A 322 -18.28 10.61 -11.31
C THR A 322 -18.70 9.15 -11.56
N TYR A 323 -19.05 8.38 -10.51
CA TYR A 323 -19.41 6.96 -10.62
C TYR A 323 -20.54 6.72 -11.64
N ASN A 324 -21.61 7.52 -11.57
CA ASN A 324 -22.77 7.35 -12.46
C ASN A 324 -22.44 7.69 -13.92
N ASN A 325 -21.56 8.67 -14.18
CA ASN A 325 -21.15 9.01 -15.54
C ASN A 325 -20.39 7.85 -16.18
N MET A 326 -19.45 7.27 -15.43
CA MET A 326 -18.66 6.13 -15.91
C MET A 326 -19.53 4.86 -16.03
N ARG A 327 -20.44 4.59 -15.08
CA ARG A 327 -21.43 3.50 -15.18
C ARG A 327 -22.30 3.64 -16.44
N ASN A 328 -22.78 4.85 -16.73
CA ASN A 328 -23.59 5.11 -17.91
C ASN A 328 -22.81 4.90 -19.21
N ALA A 329 -21.51 5.22 -19.23
CA ALA A 329 -20.65 4.91 -20.36
C ALA A 329 -20.54 3.40 -20.59
N ILE A 330 -20.34 2.60 -19.53
CA ILE A 330 -20.28 1.13 -19.64
C ILE A 330 -21.62 0.54 -20.07
N ALA A 331 -22.74 1.06 -19.54
CA ALA A 331 -24.09 0.58 -19.82
C ALA A 331 -24.52 0.73 -21.29
N LYS A 332 -23.82 1.54 -22.10
CA LYS A 332 -24.01 1.60 -23.56
C LYS A 332 -23.54 0.33 -24.27
N HIS A 333 -22.57 -0.37 -23.70
CA HIS A 333 -21.89 -1.52 -24.30
C HIS A 333 -22.21 -2.85 -23.60
N VAL A 334 -22.70 -2.79 -22.35
CA VAL A 334 -22.98 -3.95 -21.50
C VAL A 334 -24.42 -3.92 -21.02
N SER A 335 -25.12 -5.04 -21.18
CA SER A 335 -26.49 -5.25 -20.68
C SER A 335 -26.48 -5.95 -19.31
N ASN A 336 -27.61 -5.90 -18.59
CA ASN A 336 -27.83 -6.60 -17.31
C ASN A 336 -26.92 -6.18 -16.15
N ILE A 337 -26.53 -4.91 -16.10
CA ILE A 337 -25.77 -4.35 -14.97
C ILE A 337 -26.68 -4.27 -13.73
N PRO A 338 -26.26 -4.82 -12.56
CA PRO A 338 -27.04 -4.74 -11.34
C PRO A 338 -27.32 -3.29 -10.89
N ALA A 339 -28.33 -3.15 -10.02
CA ALA A 339 -28.60 -1.89 -9.34
C ALA A 339 -27.47 -1.56 -8.36
N VAL A 340 -27.12 -0.28 -8.27
CA VAL A 340 -26.13 0.22 -7.33
C VAL A 340 -26.65 0.03 -5.91
N PRO A 341 -25.92 -0.66 -5.01
CA PRO A 341 -26.37 -0.85 -3.64
C PRO A 341 -26.38 0.49 -2.89
N PHE A 342 -27.31 0.62 -1.93
CA PHE A 342 -27.35 1.78 -1.05
C PHE A 342 -26.19 1.74 -0.06
N ASN A 343 -25.44 2.84 0.03
CA ASN A 343 -24.43 3.04 1.05
C ASN A 343 -24.92 4.11 2.05
N PRO A 344 -24.98 3.80 3.35
CA PRO A 344 -25.39 4.79 4.35
C PRO A 344 -24.40 5.96 4.41
N PRO A 345 -24.83 7.18 4.76
CA PRO A 345 -23.91 8.28 4.99
C PRO A 345 -22.97 7.95 6.16
N LEU A 346 -21.81 8.60 6.18
CA LEU A 346 -20.89 8.56 7.33
C LEU A 346 -21.59 9.12 8.57
N GLN A 347 -21.25 8.60 9.75
CA GLN A 347 -21.75 9.12 11.01
C GLN A 347 -20.85 10.22 11.58
N ALA A 348 -21.47 11.16 12.30
CA ALA A 348 -20.77 12.07 13.19
C ALA A 348 -20.70 11.47 14.59
N ILE A 349 -19.60 11.73 15.30
CA ILE A 349 -19.40 11.38 16.71
C ILE A 349 -19.02 12.68 17.41
N SER A 350 -19.77 13.03 18.45
CA SER A 350 -19.51 14.21 19.27
C SER A 350 -18.09 14.22 19.83
N ASP A 351 -17.60 15.42 20.12
CA ASP A 351 -16.30 15.60 20.76
C ASP A 351 -16.19 14.76 22.05
N PHE A 352 -15.08 14.03 22.16
CA PHE A 352 -14.72 13.30 23.37
C PHE A 352 -13.28 13.62 23.77
N SER A 353 -13.01 13.55 25.07
CA SER A 353 -11.72 13.92 25.63
C SER A 353 -10.67 12.85 25.41
N LEU A 354 -9.45 13.30 25.09
CA LEU A 354 -8.24 12.50 25.06
C LEU A 354 -7.37 12.88 26.26
N THR A 355 -7.17 11.94 27.18
CA THR A 355 -6.35 12.14 28.38
C THR A 355 -4.97 11.54 28.20
N PRO A 356 -3.88 12.23 28.61
CA PRO A 356 -2.54 11.65 28.56
C PRO A 356 -2.47 10.46 29.53
N VAL A 357 -1.99 9.33 29.02
CA VAL A 357 -1.84 8.09 29.79
C VAL A 357 -0.39 7.70 29.99
N ALA A 358 0.53 7.99 29.06
CA ALA A 358 1.94 7.65 29.25
C ALA A 358 2.86 8.58 28.45
N GLY A 359 3.95 9.05 29.06
CA GLY A 359 5.07 9.65 28.34
C GLY A 359 5.81 8.53 27.63
N TRP A 360 6.03 8.63 26.33
CA TRP A 360 6.50 7.47 25.58
C TRP A 360 7.89 7.03 26.01
N PHE A 361 8.78 7.99 26.31
CA PHE A 361 10.13 7.69 26.80
C PHE A 361 10.16 7.21 28.26
N ASP A 362 9.07 7.35 29.01
CA ASP A 362 8.95 6.77 30.35
C ASP A 362 8.61 5.27 30.29
N THR A 363 8.16 4.79 29.12
CA THR A 363 7.82 3.37 28.88
C THR A 363 8.98 2.55 28.33
N LEU A 364 10.19 3.12 28.25
CA LEU A 364 11.37 2.43 27.72
C LEU A 364 11.72 1.23 28.62
N ALA A 365 11.71 0.03 28.04
CA ALA A 365 12.15 -1.18 28.69
C ALA A 365 13.30 -1.81 27.89
N GLY A 366 14.43 -2.08 28.55
CA GLY A 366 15.61 -2.68 27.91
C GLY A 366 16.21 -1.80 26.81
N GLY A 367 16.95 -2.42 25.88
CA GLY A 367 17.50 -1.77 24.69
C GLY A 367 18.70 -2.51 24.13
N THR A 368 18.93 -2.42 22.81
CA THR A 368 20.10 -3.02 22.17
C THR A 368 21.26 -2.04 22.18
N LYS A 369 22.41 -2.43 22.73
CA LYS A 369 23.61 -1.57 22.78
C LYS A 369 24.52 -1.79 21.57
N SER A 370 25.12 -0.72 21.07
CA SER A 370 26.25 -0.80 20.14
C SER A 370 27.13 0.45 20.16
N PRO A 371 28.41 0.34 19.77
CA PRO A 371 29.31 1.50 19.73
C PRO A 371 28.82 2.60 18.80
N LEU A 372 28.22 2.24 17.67
CA LEU A 372 27.60 3.16 16.71
C LEU A 372 26.11 2.83 16.55
N PRO A 373 25.29 3.81 16.15
CA PRO A 373 23.91 3.57 15.75
C PRO A 373 23.77 2.51 14.66
N LYS A 374 22.72 1.69 14.80
CA LYS A 374 22.31 0.70 13.80
C LYS A 374 20.99 1.11 13.14
N PRO A 375 20.83 0.86 11.84
CA PRO A 375 19.54 1.06 11.20
C PRO A 375 18.47 0.10 11.74
N MET A 376 17.21 0.43 11.50
CA MET A 376 16.04 -0.31 11.99
C MET A 376 16.09 -1.79 11.59
N GLU A 377 16.45 -2.06 10.34
CA GLU A 377 16.42 -3.40 9.77
C GLU A 377 17.49 -4.31 10.37
N ALA A 378 18.65 -3.75 10.76
CA ALA A 378 19.71 -4.47 11.47
C ALA A 378 19.32 -4.86 12.91
N LEU A 379 18.21 -4.32 13.41
CA LEU A 379 17.60 -4.64 14.71
C LEU A 379 16.33 -5.49 14.56
N GLY A 380 16.02 -5.96 13.35
CA GLY A 380 14.81 -6.73 13.07
C GLY A 380 13.52 -5.90 13.02
N GLN A 381 13.62 -4.58 12.91
CA GLN A 381 12.48 -3.67 12.79
C GLN A 381 12.36 -3.12 11.37
N VAL A 382 11.15 -3.14 10.79
CA VAL A 382 10.91 -2.65 9.42
C VAL A 382 10.10 -1.34 9.41
N PHE A 383 9.12 -1.22 10.29
CA PHE A 383 8.15 -0.10 10.33
C PHE A 383 8.21 0.66 11.65
N GLY A 384 7.46 1.76 11.73
CA GLY A 384 7.30 2.53 12.96
C GLY A 384 8.48 3.46 13.26
N TYR A 385 8.93 3.42 14.52
CA TYR A 385 9.87 4.40 15.08
C TYR A 385 11.02 3.72 15.80
N ILE A 386 12.17 4.38 15.86
CA ILE A 386 13.32 3.92 16.65
C ILE A 386 13.88 5.08 17.45
N LEU A 387 14.18 4.85 18.72
CA LEU A 387 14.85 5.81 19.59
C LEU A 387 16.31 5.40 19.77
N TYR A 388 17.21 6.33 19.48
CA TYR A 388 18.64 6.22 19.79
C TYR A 388 18.95 7.05 21.03
N GLU A 389 19.41 6.40 22.09
CA GLU A 389 19.82 7.03 23.35
C GLU A 389 21.35 7.01 23.47
N HIS A 390 21.92 8.17 23.83
CA HIS A 390 23.31 8.34 24.21
C HIS A 390 23.41 9.13 25.51
N VAL A 391 24.29 8.70 26.42
CA VAL A 391 24.63 9.44 27.64
C VAL A 391 26.02 10.05 27.46
N ALA A 392 26.10 11.37 27.44
CA ALA A 392 27.36 12.09 27.22
C ALA A 392 28.35 11.82 28.36
N THR A 393 29.56 11.37 28.01
CA THR A 393 30.66 11.19 28.98
C THR A 393 31.56 12.42 29.08
N SER A 394 31.52 13.29 28.06
CA SER A 394 32.28 14.55 27.95
C SER A 394 31.42 15.64 27.33
N SER A 395 31.87 16.89 27.38
CA SER A 395 31.13 17.99 26.75
C SER A 395 31.31 17.98 25.23
N ALA A 396 30.23 18.20 24.50
CA ALA A 396 30.23 18.35 23.04
C ALA A 396 29.24 19.44 22.64
N SER A 397 29.59 20.30 21.69
CA SER A 397 28.69 21.38 21.26
C SER A 397 28.86 21.72 19.80
N GLY A 398 27.76 21.97 19.09
CA GLY A 398 27.74 22.35 17.69
C GLY A 398 26.64 21.64 16.91
N ARG A 399 26.80 21.55 15.59
CA ARG A 399 25.83 20.89 14.71
C ARG A 399 25.78 19.39 14.96
N LEU A 400 24.58 18.85 15.14
CA LEU A 400 24.31 17.43 15.13
C LEU A 400 24.16 16.94 13.68
N VAL A 401 24.92 15.92 13.33
CA VAL A 401 24.79 15.17 12.08
C VAL A 401 24.33 13.76 12.44
N PRO A 402 23.13 13.34 11.99
CA PRO A 402 22.50 12.13 12.50
C PRO A 402 23.11 10.84 11.93
N GLY A 403 24.04 10.86 10.98
CA GLY A 403 24.64 9.65 10.41
C GLY A 403 25.07 9.82 8.94
N SER A 404 25.59 8.75 8.34
CA SER A 404 25.90 8.72 6.91
C SER A 404 24.61 8.57 6.10
N GLY A 405 24.25 9.60 5.32
CA GLY A 405 23.08 9.56 4.44
C GLY A 405 21.91 10.46 4.85
N GLY A 406 22.07 11.31 5.87
CA GLY A 406 21.05 12.28 6.28
C GLY A 406 19.92 11.67 7.13
N PRO A 407 18.81 12.40 7.34
CA PRO A 407 17.66 11.87 8.07
C PRO A 407 16.95 10.79 7.25
N ARG A 408 16.63 9.65 7.88
CA ARG A 408 15.87 8.54 7.27
C ARG A 408 14.75 8.08 8.21
N ASP A 409 13.66 8.84 8.31
CA ASP A 409 13.33 10.00 7.45
C ASP A 409 13.16 11.30 8.22
N ARG A 410 12.73 11.22 9.47
CA ARG A 410 12.53 12.40 10.32
C ARG A 410 13.12 12.15 11.69
N VAL A 411 14.13 12.95 12.06
CA VAL A 411 14.89 12.82 13.32
C VAL A 411 14.51 13.96 14.25
N ILE A 412 13.80 13.65 15.34
CA ILE A 412 13.50 14.61 16.41
C ILE A 412 14.57 14.50 17.49
N VAL A 413 15.23 15.63 17.77
CA VAL A 413 16.39 15.69 18.67
C VAL A 413 15.96 16.22 20.03
N TYR A 414 16.32 15.51 21.11
CA TYR A 414 16.07 15.94 22.49
C TYR A 414 17.35 15.90 23.32
N VAL A 415 17.50 16.86 24.23
CA VAL A 415 18.51 16.83 25.30
C VAL A 415 17.79 16.89 26.63
N ASN A 416 18.03 15.90 27.50
CA ASN A 416 17.37 15.78 28.80
C ASN A 416 15.84 15.94 28.74
N GLY A 417 15.23 15.42 27.67
CA GLY A 417 13.78 15.46 27.46
C GLY A 417 13.24 16.73 26.83
N VAL A 418 14.09 17.70 26.52
CA VAL A 418 13.70 18.96 25.86
C VAL A 418 14.05 18.91 24.38
N ARG A 419 13.06 19.07 23.50
CA ARG A 419 13.23 19.10 22.04
C ARG A 419 14.13 20.27 21.62
N GLN A 420 15.15 19.96 20.84
CA GLN A 420 16.11 20.92 20.28
C GLN A 420 15.80 21.29 18.82
N GLY A 421 15.11 20.41 18.09
CA GLY A 421 14.73 20.62 16.69
C GLY A 421 14.48 19.32 15.96
N VAL A 422 14.22 19.42 14.65
CA VAL A 422 13.94 18.30 13.75
C VAL A 422 14.84 18.39 12.52
N ILE A 423 15.37 17.25 12.07
CA ILE A 423 16.03 17.08 10.78
C ILE A 423 15.13 16.17 9.96
N ASP A 424 14.54 16.69 8.88
CA ASP A 424 13.48 16.01 8.12
C ASP A 424 13.85 15.89 6.64
N SER A 425 13.71 14.69 6.10
CA SER A 425 13.98 14.39 4.68
C SER A 425 12.96 14.99 3.72
N ILE A 426 11.78 15.44 4.19
CA ILE A 426 10.81 16.14 3.33
C ILE A 426 11.25 17.58 3.00
N TYR A 427 12.30 18.08 3.65
CA TYR A 427 12.88 19.39 3.39
C TYR A 427 14.39 19.29 3.12
N LYS A 428 14.95 20.26 2.40
CA LYS A 428 16.42 20.36 2.25
C LYS A 428 17.08 21.00 3.47
N ASN A 429 16.35 21.87 4.17
CA ASN A 429 16.79 22.59 5.34
C ASN A 429 15.70 22.51 6.42
N PRO A 430 16.02 22.69 7.72
CA PRO A 430 17.37 22.66 8.27
C PRO A 430 17.96 21.24 8.17
N ALA A 431 19.17 21.14 7.61
CA ALA A 431 19.87 19.85 7.50
C ALA A 431 20.52 19.40 8.83
N THR A 432 20.55 20.28 9.83
CA THR A 432 21.21 20.05 11.13
C THR A 432 20.50 20.78 12.25
N VAL A 433 20.59 20.26 13.47
CA VAL A 433 20.16 20.91 14.72
C VAL A 433 21.41 21.22 15.56
N ASN A 434 21.50 22.39 16.16
CA ASN A 434 22.58 22.69 17.11
C ASN A 434 22.26 22.05 18.47
N VAL A 435 23.24 21.36 19.03
CA VAL A 435 23.13 20.63 20.30
C VAL A 435 24.31 21.02 21.18
N SER A 436 24.07 21.15 22.49
CA SER A 436 25.11 21.31 23.51
C SER A 436 24.89 20.27 24.60
N LEU A 437 25.92 19.47 24.85
CA LEU A 437 25.94 18.39 25.83
C LEU A 437 27.03 18.65 26.87
N LYS A 438 26.72 18.31 28.12
CA LYS A 438 27.63 18.19 29.25
C LYS A 438 27.73 16.72 29.66
N SER A 439 28.78 16.37 30.39
CA SER A 439 28.89 15.03 30.99
C SER A 439 27.65 14.73 31.84
N GLY A 440 27.01 13.58 31.61
CA GLY A 440 25.76 13.16 32.24
C GLY A 440 24.48 13.49 31.47
N ASP A 441 24.54 14.38 30.46
CA ASP A 441 23.36 14.71 29.65
C ASP A 441 22.92 13.51 28.79
N LYS A 442 21.61 13.35 28.65
CA LYS A 442 21.01 12.37 27.74
C LYS A 442 20.65 13.03 26.41
N LEU A 443 21.21 12.50 25.33
CA LEU A 443 20.80 12.80 23.96
C LEU A 443 19.86 11.69 23.47
N TRP A 444 18.67 12.08 23.03
CA TRP A 444 17.69 11.20 22.40
C TRP A 444 17.44 11.63 20.97
N LEU A 445 17.57 10.69 20.03
CA LEU A 445 17.20 10.87 18.63
C LEU A 445 16.05 9.93 18.30
N LEU A 446 14.83 10.47 18.26
CA LEU A 446 13.67 9.72 17.82
C LEU A 446 13.58 9.80 16.30
N VAL A 447 13.66 8.66 15.63
CA VAL A 447 13.55 8.57 14.19
C VAL A 447 12.24 7.93 13.79
N GLU A 448 11.51 8.62 12.91
CA GLU A 448 10.34 8.10 12.24
C GLU A 448 10.72 7.62 10.83
N ASN A 449 10.36 6.37 10.50
CA ASN A 449 10.28 5.91 9.12
C ASN A 449 8.97 6.44 8.52
N LEU A 450 9.05 7.37 7.57
CA LEU A 450 7.90 7.99 6.89
C LEU A 450 7.38 7.16 5.70
N GLY A 451 7.98 6.00 5.44
CA GLY A 451 7.70 5.14 4.28
C GLY A 451 8.95 5.05 3.40
N ARG A 452 9.34 3.84 3.05
CA ARG A 452 10.31 3.60 1.97
C ARG A 452 9.74 4.15 0.68
N VAL A 453 10.61 4.70 -0.14
CA VAL A 453 10.19 5.24 -1.43
C VAL A 453 9.57 4.06 -2.24
N ASN A 454 8.80 4.30 -3.29
CA ASN A 454 8.28 3.24 -4.17
C ASN A 454 8.87 3.27 -5.58
N ASN A 455 9.63 4.30 -5.97
CA ASN A 455 10.31 4.37 -7.27
C ASN A 455 11.71 5.06 -7.19
N GLY A 456 12.66 4.66 -8.05
CA GLY A 456 13.92 5.39 -8.29
C GLY A 456 14.95 5.38 -7.14
N PHE A 457 15.52 4.22 -6.80
CA PHE A 457 16.21 4.01 -5.52
C PHE A 457 17.63 3.44 -5.60
N SER A 458 18.44 3.74 -4.58
CA SER A 458 19.75 3.10 -4.36
C SER A 458 19.93 2.50 -2.96
N ASP A 459 19.30 3.07 -1.92
CA ASP A 459 19.36 2.59 -0.53
C ASP A 459 18.02 2.87 0.17
N GLN A 460 17.48 1.89 0.89
CA GLN A 460 16.15 1.94 1.52
C GLN A 460 16.20 1.64 3.02
N THR A 461 17.40 1.63 3.59
CA THR A 461 17.64 1.46 5.02
C THR A 461 17.07 2.65 5.80
N LYS A 462 16.35 2.39 6.90
CA LYS A 462 15.71 3.41 7.74
C LYS A 462 16.35 3.51 9.12
N GLY A 463 16.12 4.63 9.81
CA GLY A 463 16.83 4.96 11.04
C GLY A 463 18.19 5.61 10.76
N ILE A 464 19.10 5.52 11.71
CA ILE A 464 20.45 6.04 11.60
C ILE A 464 21.41 4.92 11.22
N SER A 465 22.23 5.19 10.19
CA SER A 465 23.39 4.36 9.84
C SER A 465 24.68 5.14 10.08
N GLY A 466 25.66 4.49 10.72
CA GLY A 466 26.99 5.05 10.92
C GLY A 466 27.10 6.06 12.06
N ALA A 467 28.20 6.81 12.08
CA ALA A 467 28.54 7.69 13.20
C ALA A 467 27.65 8.94 13.28
N VAL A 468 27.11 9.20 14.46
CA VAL A 468 26.50 10.49 14.83
C VAL A 468 27.60 11.40 15.36
N THR A 469 27.59 12.66 14.94
CA THR A 469 28.55 13.66 15.43
C THR A 469 27.84 14.90 15.99
N VAL A 470 28.44 15.53 17.00
CA VAL A 470 28.05 16.86 17.50
C VAL A 470 29.30 17.76 17.46
N GLY A 471 29.24 18.83 16.67
CA GLY A 471 30.40 19.72 16.51
C GLY A 471 31.63 19.03 15.89
N GLY A 472 31.43 17.94 15.14
CA GLY A 472 32.49 17.11 14.58
C GLY A 472 33.02 16.01 15.53
N GLN A 473 32.61 15.99 16.80
CA GLN A 473 32.95 14.91 17.73
C GLN A 473 32.00 13.73 17.53
N THR A 474 32.55 12.55 17.24
CA THR A 474 31.80 11.29 17.16
C THR A 474 31.31 10.85 18.54
N LEU A 475 30.02 10.54 18.62
CA LEU A 475 29.40 9.98 19.82
C LEU A 475 29.33 8.45 19.72
N THR A 476 29.68 7.76 20.82
CA THR A 476 29.67 6.30 20.92
C THR A 476 28.70 5.80 21.98
N ASP A 477 28.58 4.47 22.15
CA ASP A 477 27.83 3.84 23.24
C ASP A 477 26.32 4.14 23.20
N TRP A 478 25.71 3.74 22.09
CA TRP A 478 24.29 3.95 21.82
C TRP A 478 23.44 2.81 22.35
N THR A 479 22.27 3.17 22.88
CA THR A 479 21.18 2.23 23.21
C THR A 479 20.01 2.47 22.25
N HIS A 480 19.48 1.38 21.68
CA HIS A 480 18.41 1.41 20.68
C HIS A 480 17.12 0.87 21.29
N HIS A 481 16.02 1.59 21.08
CA HIS A 481 14.68 1.14 21.46
C HIS A 481 13.80 1.08 20.22
N THR A 482 13.28 -0.10 19.90
CA THR A 482 12.51 -0.39 18.69
C THR A 482 11.01 -0.29 18.96
N PHE A 483 10.29 0.41 18.07
CA PHE A 483 8.84 0.57 18.15
C PHE A 483 8.19 0.26 16.80
N PRO A 484 8.01 -1.03 16.46
CA PRO A 484 7.36 -1.41 15.21
C PRO A 484 5.90 -0.95 15.16
N LEU A 485 5.22 -0.94 16.31
CA LEU A 485 3.82 -0.52 16.47
C LEU A 485 2.84 -1.24 15.52
N ASP A 486 3.11 -2.52 15.25
CA ASP A 486 2.19 -3.41 14.52
C ASP A 486 0.90 -3.65 15.31
N GLU A 487 0.99 -3.65 16.64
CA GLU A 487 -0.14 -3.72 17.57
C GLU A 487 -0.17 -2.48 18.47
N ALA A 488 -1.36 -2.13 18.95
CA ALA A 488 -1.51 -1.08 19.96
C ALA A 488 -0.75 -1.47 21.26
N PRO A 489 0.02 -0.56 21.85
CA PRO A 489 0.74 -0.87 23.09
C PRO A 489 -0.23 -1.10 24.26
N LYS A 490 0.07 -2.10 25.09
CA LYS A 490 -0.69 -2.39 26.31
C LYS A 490 -0.29 -1.43 27.43
N LEU A 491 -0.86 -0.23 27.42
CA LEU A 491 -0.61 0.79 28.44
C LEU A 491 -1.54 0.56 29.64
N GLY A 492 -0.98 0.42 30.85
CA GLY A 492 -1.75 0.21 32.08
C GLY A 492 -2.78 1.33 32.36
N GLN A 493 -3.84 1.01 33.10
CA GLN A 493 -4.87 1.99 33.51
C GLN A 493 -4.33 3.02 34.52
N THR A 494 -3.29 2.66 35.26
CA THR A 494 -2.64 3.46 36.32
C THR A 494 -1.36 4.14 35.85
N ALA A 495 -1.15 4.26 34.54
CA ALA A 495 0.05 4.90 34.03
C ALA A 495 0.10 6.35 34.56
N THR A 496 1.21 6.64 35.25
CA THR A 496 1.55 7.91 35.89
C THR A 496 1.12 9.07 34.99
N LYS A 497 0.43 10.07 35.56
CA LYS A 497 -0.03 11.30 34.88
C LYS A 497 1.09 11.87 34.00
N ALA A 498 1.17 11.43 32.76
CA ALA A 498 2.14 11.93 31.82
C ALA A 498 1.77 13.40 31.61
N VAL A 499 2.71 14.29 31.92
CA VAL A 499 2.48 15.72 31.76
C VAL A 499 2.90 16.07 30.35
N ALA A 500 1.92 16.30 29.49
CA ALA A 500 2.16 16.92 28.20
C ALA A 500 2.81 18.29 28.42
N SER A 501 3.96 18.52 27.82
CA SER A 501 4.66 19.80 27.86
C SER A 501 5.01 20.23 26.46
N ASP A 502 5.02 21.54 26.25
CA ASP A 502 5.50 22.12 25.00
C ASP A 502 6.99 21.79 24.86
N ASN A 503 7.41 21.30 23.70
CA ASN A 503 8.76 20.76 23.43
C ASN A 503 9.15 19.51 24.24
N GLY A 504 8.19 18.86 24.90
CA GLY A 504 8.42 17.59 25.59
C GLY A 504 8.50 16.40 24.62
N PRO A 505 8.88 15.20 25.12
CA PRO A 505 8.85 13.97 24.34
C PRO A 505 7.42 13.55 23.97
N PRO A 506 7.24 12.60 23.05
CA PRO A 506 5.92 12.12 22.65
C PRO A 506 5.10 11.56 23.80
N VAL A 507 3.78 11.68 23.69
CA VAL A 507 2.83 11.23 24.70
C VAL A 507 1.73 10.38 24.08
N TRP A 508 1.37 9.31 24.77
CA TRP A 508 0.19 8.51 24.50
C TRP A 508 -1.03 9.13 25.17
N TYR A 509 -2.09 9.32 24.41
CA TYR A 509 -3.40 9.76 24.87
C TYR A 509 -4.44 8.66 24.67
N ARG A 510 -5.38 8.55 25.60
CA ARG A 510 -6.52 7.62 25.54
C ARG A 510 -7.83 8.39 25.66
N GLY A 511 -8.82 8.00 24.88
CA GLY A 511 -10.21 8.43 25.02
C GLY A 511 -11.17 7.30 24.68
N THR A 512 -12.44 7.51 25.00
CA THR A 512 -13.49 6.56 24.67
C THR A 512 -14.72 7.26 24.12
N PHE A 513 -15.46 6.58 23.25
CA PHE A 513 -16.77 7.02 22.79
C PHE A 513 -17.71 5.83 22.63
N SER A 514 -19.00 6.08 22.81
CA SER A 514 -20.05 5.09 22.56
C SER A 514 -20.53 5.14 21.12
N ASN A 515 -20.91 4.00 20.57
CA ASN A 515 -21.47 3.88 19.23
C ASN A 515 -22.65 2.91 19.26
N SER A 516 -23.67 3.15 18.45
CA SER A 516 -24.87 2.30 18.37
C SER A 516 -25.13 1.78 16.96
N LYS A 517 -24.33 2.19 15.98
CA LYS A 517 -24.43 1.75 14.59
C LYS A 517 -23.42 0.64 14.32
N THR A 518 -23.61 -0.12 13.24
CA THR A 518 -22.67 -1.18 12.84
C THR A 518 -22.39 -1.14 11.35
N GLY A 519 -21.32 -1.82 10.92
CA GLY A 519 -20.93 -1.89 9.52
C GLY A 519 -20.71 -0.50 8.91
N MET A 520 -21.00 -0.33 7.63
CA MET A 520 -20.77 0.96 6.94
C MET A 520 -21.60 2.12 7.51
N ALA A 521 -22.73 1.85 8.19
CA ALA A 521 -23.52 2.91 8.84
C ALA A 521 -22.78 3.53 10.04
N ALA A 522 -21.79 2.83 10.57
CA ALA A 522 -20.93 3.29 11.64
C ALA A 522 -19.61 3.91 11.16
N ASP A 523 -19.35 3.92 9.85
CA ASP A 523 -18.16 4.58 9.30
C ASP A 523 -18.10 6.05 9.71
N THR A 524 -16.91 6.52 10.10
CA THR A 524 -16.68 7.93 10.42
C THR A 524 -15.28 8.37 9.99
N LEU A 525 -15.04 9.67 10.06
CA LEU A 525 -13.74 10.28 9.79
C LEU A 525 -13.22 10.91 11.08
N LEU A 526 -12.23 10.29 11.70
CA LEU A 526 -11.67 10.77 12.96
C LEU A 526 -10.80 11.99 12.71
N GLU A 527 -11.12 13.07 13.41
CA GLU A 527 -10.34 14.30 13.46
C GLU A 527 -9.74 14.48 14.85
N LEU A 528 -8.53 15.04 14.88
CA LEU A 528 -7.80 15.41 16.10
C LEU A 528 -7.54 16.93 16.09
N PRO A 529 -8.50 17.76 16.51
CA PRO A 529 -8.31 19.21 16.54
C PRO A 529 -7.06 19.62 17.34
N GLY A 530 -6.20 20.42 16.71
CA GLY A 530 -4.93 20.86 17.32
C GLY A 530 -3.84 19.78 17.41
N GLY A 531 -4.09 18.57 16.90
CA GLY A 531 -3.08 17.53 16.71
C GLY A 531 -2.04 17.96 15.68
N ILE A 532 -0.76 17.65 15.95
CA ILE A 532 0.33 17.99 15.05
C ILE A 532 0.69 16.77 14.20
N LYS A 533 1.18 15.70 14.82
CA LYS A 533 1.64 14.53 14.07
C LYS A 533 1.67 13.28 14.93
N GLY A 534 1.24 12.16 14.35
CA GLY A 534 1.46 10.87 14.99
C GLY A 534 0.64 9.74 14.40
N VAL A 535 0.22 8.81 15.25
CA VAL A 535 -0.48 7.58 14.86
C VAL A 535 -1.71 7.38 15.76
N VAL A 536 -2.76 6.80 15.18
CA VAL A 536 -4.00 6.50 15.90
C VAL A 536 -4.34 5.02 15.84
N PHE A 537 -4.78 4.49 16.97
CA PHE A 537 -5.42 3.19 17.06
C PHE A 537 -6.87 3.32 17.51
N VAL A 538 -7.75 2.54 16.91
CA VAL A 538 -9.15 2.38 17.36
C VAL A 538 -9.39 0.91 17.64
N ASN A 539 -9.75 0.58 18.88
CA ASN A 539 -9.92 -0.80 19.34
C ASN A 539 -8.75 -1.73 19.00
N GLY A 540 -7.52 -1.20 19.01
CA GLY A 540 -6.31 -1.94 18.66
C GLY A 540 -5.93 -1.92 17.18
N HIS A 541 -6.80 -1.47 16.27
CA HIS A 541 -6.50 -1.34 14.84
C HIS A 541 -5.72 -0.07 14.55
N ASN A 542 -4.54 -0.20 13.93
CA ASN A 542 -3.71 0.95 13.54
C ASN A 542 -4.30 1.64 12.29
N LEU A 543 -4.90 2.81 12.49
CA LEU A 543 -5.51 3.59 11.42
C LEU A 543 -4.48 4.23 10.49
N GLY A 544 -3.23 4.32 10.93
CA GLY A 544 -2.15 5.00 10.23
C GLY A 544 -1.87 6.38 10.79
N ARG A 545 -1.27 7.23 9.96
CA ARG A 545 -0.63 8.48 10.36
C ARG A 545 -1.55 9.66 10.16
N TYR A 546 -1.50 10.61 11.08
CA TYR A 546 -2.03 11.96 10.86
C TYR A 546 -0.90 12.97 10.89
N TRP A 547 -1.05 14.04 10.11
CA TRP A 547 -0.12 15.17 10.12
C TRP A 547 -0.84 16.45 9.73
N THR A 548 -0.74 17.49 10.57
CA THR A 548 -1.44 18.76 10.38
C THR A 548 -1.13 19.44 9.05
N ILE A 549 0.06 19.20 8.46
CA ILE A 549 0.50 19.84 7.21
C ILE A 549 -0.34 19.46 6.00
N GLY A 550 -1.10 18.37 6.07
CA GLY A 550 -2.06 17.99 5.04
C GLY A 550 -1.43 17.43 3.76
N PRO A 551 -2.26 17.19 2.72
CA PRO A 551 -3.65 17.68 2.59
C PRO A 551 -4.70 16.91 3.40
N GLN A 552 -4.41 15.68 3.84
CA GLN A 552 -5.34 14.86 4.63
C GLN A 552 -5.49 15.42 6.06
N GLN A 553 -6.71 15.68 6.51
CA GLN A 553 -6.98 16.18 7.87
C GLN A 553 -7.74 15.19 8.76
N GLN A 554 -8.29 14.12 8.19
CA GLN A 554 -9.00 13.07 8.93
C GLN A 554 -8.57 11.66 8.54
N LEU A 555 -8.63 10.75 9.52
CA LEU A 555 -8.40 9.32 9.34
C LEU A 555 -9.73 8.58 9.17
N PHE A 556 -9.81 7.69 8.18
CA PHE A 556 -10.99 6.84 8.03
C PHE A 556 -11.05 5.80 9.16
N VAL A 557 -12.21 5.73 9.82
CA VAL A 557 -12.52 4.69 10.82
C VAL A 557 -13.60 3.78 10.25
N PRO A 558 -13.24 2.55 9.84
CA PRO A 558 -14.22 1.55 9.42
C PRO A 558 -15.19 1.24 10.55
N GLY A 559 -16.49 1.35 10.29
CA GLY A 559 -17.51 0.97 11.26
C GLY A 559 -17.50 -0.52 11.59
N ALA A 560 -16.89 -1.36 10.75
CA ALA A 560 -16.62 -2.78 11.01
C ALA A 560 -15.65 -3.00 12.17
N TRP A 561 -14.81 -2.01 12.50
CA TRP A 561 -13.89 -2.07 13.64
C TRP A 561 -14.45 -1.40 14.90
N LEU A 562 -15.69 -0.89 14.82
CA LEU A 562 -16.39 -0.27 15.94
C LEU A 562 -17.29 -1.28 16.66
N ARG A 563 -17.48 -1.02 17.95
CA ARG A 563 -18.34 -1.74 18.90
C ARG A 563 -19.16 -0.73 19.71
N ASP A 564 -19.89 -1.19 20.72
CA ASP A 564 -20.74 -0.30 21.53
C ASP A 564 -19.94 0.72 22.35
N SER A 565 -18.74 0.34 22.81
CA SER A 565 -17.80 1.20 23.54
C SER A 565 -16.41 1.08 22.93
N ASN A 566 -15.89 2.18 22.41
CA ASN A 566 -14.67 2.19 21.60
C ASN A 566 -13.54 2.88 22.34
N GLU A 567 -12.36 2.29 22.29
CA GLU A 567 -11.13 2.92 22.77
C GLU A 567 -10.42 3.58 21.58
N VAL A 568 -9.98 4.82 21.78
CA VAL A 568 -9.08 5.53 20.87
C VAL A 568 -7.78 5.78 21.60
N LEU A 569 -6.68 5.30 21.02
CA LEU A 569 -5.32 5.53 21.51
C LEU A 569 -4.55 6.36 20.48
N VAL A 570 -3.98 7.48 20.90
CA VAL A 570 -3.23 8.40 20.02
C VAL A 570 -1.82 8.53 20.54
N LEU A 571 -0.84 8.23 19.69
CA LEU A 571 0.53 8.71 19.89
C LEU A 571 0.61 10.09 19.25
N GLU A 572 0.90 11.12 20.04
CA GLU A 572 1.23 12.45 19.55
C GLU A 572 2.73 12.67 19.74
N LEU A 573 3.42 12.96 18.63
CA LEU A 573 4.86 13.16 18.59
C LEU A 573 5.26 14.54 19.11
N GLU A 574 4.35 15.51 19.03
CA GLU A 574 4.56 16.89 19.45
C GLU A 574 3.43 17.33 20.37
N PRO A 575 3.41 16.83 21.62
CA PRO A 575 2.37 17.19 22.56
C PRO A 575 2.42 18.69 22.88
N ARG A 576 1.25 19.22 23.24
CA ARG A 576 1.07 20.58 23.74
C ARG A 576 0.34 20.48 25.06
N THR A 577 0.52 21.49 25.93
CA THR A 577 -0.14 21.55 27.25
C THR A 577 -1.67 21.65 27.20
N ALA A 578 -2.25 21.98 26.04
CA ALA A 578 -3.69 22.11 25.87
C ALA A 578 -4.43 20.76 26.00
N SER A 579 -5.68 20.82 26.50
CA SER A 579 -6.59 19.68 26.49
C SER A 579 -6.80 19.18 25.06
N ARG A 580 -6.78 17.86 24.87
CA ARG A 580 -6.98 17.24 23.56
C ARG A 580 -8.36 16.62 23.47
N THR A 581 -8.97 16.78 22.31
CA THR A 581 -10.24 16.16 21.96
C THR A 581 -10.09 15.42 20.64
N ALA A 582 -11.03 14.54 20.39
CA ALA A 582 -11.22 13.89 19.12
C ALA A 582 -12.71 13.86 18.78
N ARG A 583 -13.04 13.79 17.49
CA ARG A 583 -14.42 13.74 17.01
C ARG A 583 -14.52 12.98 15.71
N GLY A 584 -15.70 12.43 15.44
CA GLY A 584 -16.02 11.77 14.18
C GLY A 584 -16.79 12.71 13.27
N LEU A 585 -16.34 12.87 12.02
CA LEU A 585 -17.00 13.71 11.02
C LEU A 585 -17.77 12.84 10.02
N ALA A 586 -18.94 13.35 9.61
CA ALA A 586 -19.76 12.76 8.56
C ALA A 586 -19.35 13.20 7.13
N LYS A 587 -18.36 14.09 7.02
CA LYS A 587 -17.88 14.62 5.73
C LYS A 587 -16.38 14.86 5.80
N ARG A 588 -15.68 14.44 4.75
CA ARG A 588 -14.23 14.66 4.59
C ARG A 588 -13.94 16.10 4.20
N THR A 589 -12.86 16.63 4.75
CA THR A 589 -12.30 17.91 4.35
C THR A 589 -10.81 17.75 4.07
N TRP A 590 -10.34 18.45 3.05
CA TRP A 590 -8.92 18.50 2.71
C TRP A 590 -8.41 19.90 3.01
N GLY A 591 -7.16 20.00 3.44
CA GLY A 591 -6.54 21.29 3.75
C GLY A 591 -5.10 21.12 4.17
N ASN A 592 -4.34 22.20 4.08
CA ASN A 592 -2.94 22.24 4.46
C ASN A 592 -2.74 23.30 5.54
N ASN A 593 -1.79 23.05 6.43
CA ASN A 593 -1.34 24.00 7.42
C ASN A 593 0.16 24.23 7.27
N PRO A 594 0.70 25.37 7.72
CA PRO A 594 2.14 25.55 7.86
C PRO A 594 2.74 24.44 8.73
N ASP A 595 3.95 24.02 8.38
CA ASP A 595 4.67 23.04 9.18
C ASP A 595 5.21 23.67 10.47
N PRO A 596 4.78 23.21 11.66
CA PRO A 596 5.27 23.75 12.93
C PRO A 596 6.76 23.46 13.17
N ASP A 597 7.33 22.46 12.48
CA ASP A 597 8.75 22.14 12.56
C ASP A 597 9.61 23.05 11.68
N CYS A 598 9.00 23.72 10.70
CA CYS A 598 9.75 24.60 9.82
C CYS A 598 8.97 25.77 9.22
N ASN A 599 9.18 26.95 9.80
CA ASN A 599 8.76 28.23 9.23
C ASN A 599 9.67 28.62 8.05
N GLY A 600 9.18 28.47 6.82
CA GLY A 600 9.86 28.96 5.60
C GLY A 600 10.80 27.95 4.93
N CYS A 601 10.66 26.65 5.20
CA CYS A 601 11.40 25.61 4.50
C CYS A 601 11.16 25.60 2.98
N SER A 602 12.21 25.23 2.23
CA SER A 602 12.23 25.04 0.78
C SER A 602 12.64 23.63 0.40
#